data_AF-A0A656G7X4-F1
#
_entry.id   AF-A0A656G7X4-F1
#
_cell.length_a   1.000
_cell.length_b   1.000
_cell.length_c   1.000
_cell.angle_alpha   90.00
_cell.angle_beta   90.00
_cell.angle_gamma   90.00
#
_symmetry.space_group_name_H-M   'P 1'
#
loop_
_entity.id
_entity.type
_entity.pdbx_description
1 polymer ?
#
loop_
_entity_poly.entity_id
_entity_poly.type
_entity_poly.pdbx_seq_one_letter_code
_entity_poly.pdbx_strand_id
1 'polypeptide(L)'
;MVMAEEYAGLSEVINRLEKYQDVSEEKLSAPTLLNEAAEEVAKSASGSWLGYHSRVYYRDFLPPEPGANFSKISGFRPHYGDGTTGDWAEYVFDDVLDYIDEIAESPDLSEAHSYKKEGEKLFAEAKQESEVCLRVFLSEVNDTYVESLLEELGAVKILPDDLFIKIAGPKGQFRSSDNLAISQGIQTPPHVSVAAKAFSFRLPHEAIGRLLPVLKKAYSYILRSRKKMVKDSLVGTNVFIGHGRSHVWRDLKDFVTERLKLPFDEFNRVPVAGITNIARLSEMLDSAVVAFIVMTAEDEQADGKMEARTNVIHEVGLFQGRLGFTRAIVLLEEGCEEFSNIQGLGQIRFPKGDIKSRFEEIRQVLEREKIIES
;
A
#
# COMPACT_ATOMS: atom_id res chain seq x y z
N MET A 1 19.56 6.46 1.27
CA MET A 1 19.80 5.27 0.44
C MET A 1 19.44 3.99 1.18
N VAL A 2 19.86 3.81 2.44
CA VAL A 2 19.53 2.62 3.27
C VAL A 2 18.01 2.39 3.46
N MET A 3 17.22 3.46 3.55
CA MET A 3 15.75 3.41 3.63
C MET A 3 15.05 2.97 2.33
N ALA A 4 15.73 2.74 1.21
CA ALA A 4 15.06 2.28 -0.02
C ALA A 4 15.06 0.74 -0.15
N GLU A 5 16.02 0.06 0.49
CA GLU A 5 16.24 -1.38 0.30
C GLU A 5 15.35 -2.26 1.19
N GLU A 6 14.92 -1.77 2.37
CA GLU A 6 14.06 -2.54 3.29
C GLU A 6 12.58 -2.66 2.84
N TYR A 7 12.12 -1.83 1.90
CA TYR A 7 10.73 -1.82 1.42
C TYR A 7 10.56 -2.41 0.02
N ALA A 8 11.66 -2.90 -0.57
CA ALA A 8 11.67 -3.48 -1.89
C ALA A 8 10.67 -4.65 -2.00
N GLY A 9 10.55 -5.48 -0.95
CA GLY A 9 9.69 -6.68 -0.96
C GLY A 9 8.23 -6.41 -1.31
N LEU A 10 7.50 -5.65 -0.46
CA LEU A 10 6.08 -5.37 -0.72
C LEU A 10 5.85 -4.53 -1.99
N SER A 11 6.75 -3.57 -2.27
CA SER A 11 6.63 -2.77 -3.50
C SER A 11 6.84 -3.62 -4.75
N GLU A 12 7.80 -4.55 -4.74
CA GLU A 12 8.08 -5.46 -5.85
C GLU A 12 6.94 -6.45 -6.06
N VAL A 13 6.37 -7.00 -4.99
CA VAL A 13 5.16 -7.83 -5.06
C VAL A 13 4.00 -7.07 -5.71
N ILE A 14 3.74 -5.84 -5.27
CA ILE A 14 2.68 -4.99 -5.86
C ILE A 14 2.94 -4.78 -7.35
N ASN A 15 4.16 -4.41 -7.74
CA ASN A 15 4.52 -4.18 -9.13
C ASN A 15 4.35 -5.43 -10.02
N ARG A 16 4.71 -6.62 -9.51
CA ARG A 16 4.51 -7.90 -10.23
C ARG A 16 3.02 -8.18 -10.45
N LEU A 17 2.19 -7.96 -9.42
CA LEU A 17 0.74 -8.15 -9.50
C LEU A 17 0.06 -7.15 -10.44
N GLU A 18 0.49 -5.89 -10.45
CA GLU A 18 -0.04 -4.86 -11.37
C GLU A 18 0.28 -5.21 -12.82
N LYS A 19 1.52 -5.60 -13.13
CA LYS A 19 1.90 -6.04 -14.49
C LYS A 19 1.06 -7.21 -14.99
N TYR A 20 0.74 -8.15 -14.11
CA TYR A 20 -0.15 -9.25 -14.44
C TYR A 20 -1.57 -8.76 -14.77
N GLN A 21 -2.09 -7.77 -14.04
CA GLN A 21 -3.41 -7.17 -14.30
C GLN A 21 -3.46 -6.40 -15.63
N ASP A 22 -2.37 -5.72 -15.99
CA ASP A 22 -2.31 -4.85 -17.18
C ASP A 22 -2.51 -5.60 -18.50
N VAL A 23 -2.11 -6.87 -18.56
CA VAL A 23 -2.24 -7.70 -19.78
C VAL A 23 -3.54 -8.52 -19.83
N SER A 24 -4.45 -8.33 -18.85
CA SER A 24 -5.65 -9.15 -18.69
C SER A 24 -6.62 -9.07 -19.87
N GLU A 25 -6.79 -7.88 -20.47
CA GLU A 25 -7.70 -7.67 -21.60
C GLU A 25 -7.30 -8.51 -22.82
N GLU A 26 -6.02 -8.51 -23.16
CA GLU A 26 -5.46 -9.33 -24.24
C GLU A 26 -5.61 -10.83 -23.92
N LYS A 27 -5.16 -11.24 -22.73
CA LYS A 27 -5.08 -12.67 -22.35
C LYS A 27 -6.43 -13.32 -22.04
N LEU A 28 -7.48 -12.54 -21.79
CA LEU A 28 -8.83 -13.02 -21.49
C LEU A 28 -9.84 -12.74 -22.62
N SER A 29 -9.39 -12.26 -23.77
CA SER A 29 -10.23 -11.99 -24.94
C SER A 29 -10.95 -13.25 -25.45
N ALA A 30 -10.23 -14.35 -25.67
CA ALA A 30 -10.80 -15.62 -26.14
C ALA A 30 -11.85 -16.22 -25.18
N PRO A 31 -11.61 -16.33 -23.86
CA PRO A 31 -12.66 -16.69 -22.90
C PRO A 31 -13.87 -15.75 -22.91
N THR A 32 -13.67 -14.46 -23.19
CA THR A 32 -14.77 -13.48 -23.24
C THR A 32 -15.69 -13.77 -24.43
N LEU A 33 -15.13 -14.00 -25.62
CA LEU A 33 -15.91 -14.42 -26.80
C LEU A 33 -16.69 -15.71 -26.55
N LEU A 34 -16.06 -16.69 -25.90
CA LEU A 34 -16.70 -17.95 -25.57
C LEU A 34 -17.87 -17.77 -24.58
N ASN A 35 -17.73 -16.84 -23.62
CA ASN A 35 -18.82 -16.51 -22.70
C ASN A 35 -19.97 -15.79 -23.41
N GLU A 36 -19.67 -14.84 -24.30
CA GLU A 36 -20.68 -14.12 -25.10
C GLU A 36 -21.47 -15.10 -25.99
N ALA A 37 -20.79 -16.04 -26.66
CA ALA A 37 -21.45 -17.09 -27.43
C ALA A 37 -22.36 -17.98 -26.56
N ALA A 38 -21.90 -18.36 -25.37
CA ALA A 38 -22.71 -19.11 -24.42
C ALA A 38 -23.94 -18.33 -23.94
N GLU A 39 -23.82 -17.01 -23.73
CA GLU A 39 -24.94 -16.13 -23.38
C GLU A 39 -25.96 -15.99 -24.52
N GLU A 40 -25.51 -15.94 -25.78
CA GLU A 40 -26.40 -15.97 -26.94
C GLU A 40 -27.21 -17.27 -27.00
N VAL A 41 -26.54 -18.42 -26.86
CA VAL A 41 -27.22 -19.73 -26.84
C VAL A 41 -28.16 -19.87 -25.64
N ALA A 42 -27.80 -19.28 -24.49
CA ALA A 42 -28.63 -19.30 -23.28
C ALA A 42 -30.03 -18.68 -23.49
N LYS A 43 -30.18 -17.73 -24.44
CA LYS A 43 -31.48 -17.09 -24.76
C LYS A 43 -32.52 -18.07 -25.29
N SER A 44 -32.07 -19.18 -25.87
CA SER A 44 -32.94 -20.25 -26.39
C SER A 44 -33.18 -21.37 -25.37
N ALA A 45 -32.53 -21.34 -24.20
CA ALA A 45 -32.59 -22.44 -23.24
C ALA A 45 -33.96 -22.55 -22.54
N SER A 46 -34.36 -23.78 -22.21
CA SER A 46 -35.57 -24.06 -21.42
C SER A 46 -35.54 -23.43 -20.02
N GLY A 47 -34.34 -23.09 -19.54
CA GLY A 47 -34.09 -22.60 -18.18
C GLY A 47 -34.33 -23.64 -17.09
N SER A 48 -34.45 -24.93 -17.43
CA SER A 48 -34.50 -26.04 -16.47
C SER A 48 -33.13 -26.69 -16.36
N TRP A 49 -32.82 -27.23 -15.19
CA TRP A 49 -31.60 -28.02 -14.94
C TRP A 49 -31.93 -29.49 -14.68
N LEU A 50 -33.20 -29.88 -14.80
CA LEU A 50 -33.67 -31.21 -14.41
C LEU A 50 -33.49 -32.21 -15.56
N GLY A 51 -32.59 -33.16 -15.39
CA GLY A 51 -32.32 -34.22 -16.35
C GLY A 51 -32.10 -33.67 -17.75
N TYR A 52 -32.76 -34.31 -18.72
CA TYR A 52 -32.70 -33.93 -20.12
C TYR A 52 -33.20 -32.50 -20.40
N HIS A 53 -34.03 -31.90 -19.53
CA HIS A 53 -34.50 -30.53 -19.72
C HIS A 53 -33.34 -29.52 -19.75
N SER A 54 -32.22 -29.84 -19.09
CA SER A 54 -30.97 -29.06 -19.11
C SER A 54 -30.38 -28.91 -20.51
N ARG A 55 -30.78 -29.75 -21.46
CA ARG A 55 -30.33 -29.76 -22.86
C ARG A 55 -31.47 -29.42 -23.83
N VAL A 56 -32.57 -28.88 -23.31
CA VAL A 56 -33.68 -28.42 -24.15
C VAL A 56 -33.47 -26.96 -24.50
N TYR A 57 -33.44 -26.69 -25.80
CA TYR A 57 -33.35 -25.37 -26.38
C TYR A 57 -34.46 -25.20 -27.41
N TYR A 58 -34.83 -23.96 -27.70
CA TYR A 58 -35.68 -23.65 -28.83
C TYR A 58 -34.95 -24.01 -30.14
N ARG A 59 -35.69 -24.41 -31.18
CA ARG A 59 -35.10 -24.97 -32.40
C ARG A 59 -34.06 -24.02 -33.01
N ASP A 60 -32.96 -24.61 -33.48
CA ASP A 60 -31.80 -23.92 -34.08
C ASP A 60 -31.19 -22.84 -33.17
N PHE A 61 -31.37 -22.97 -31.85
CA PHE A 61 -30.93 -22.03 -30.83
C PHE A 61 -31.46 -20.60 -31.02
N LEU A 62 -32.61 -20.46 -31.69
CA LEU A 62 -33.29 -19.18 -31.87
C LEU A 62 -33.96 -18.72 -30.57
N PRO A 63 -34.14 -17.42 -30.33
CA PRO A 63 -34.97 -16.94 -29.22
C PRO A 63 -36.42 -17.46 -29.35
N PRO A 64 -37.06 -17.90 -28.24
CA PRO A 64 -38.44 -18.38 -28.30
C PRO A 64 -39.41 -17.30 -28.77
N GLU A 65 -40.31 -17.65 -29.69
CA GLU A 65 -41.37 -16.76 -30.16
C GLU A 65 -42.33 -16.37 -29.01
N PRO A 66 -43.00 -15.21 -29.09
CA PRO A 66 -44.04 -14.83 -28.13
C PRO A 66 -45.11 -15.93 -27.96
N GLY A 67 -45.27 -16.43 -26.74
CA GLY A 67 -46.22 -17.51 -26.42
C GLY A 67 -45.63 -18.93 -26.48
N ALA A 68 -44.40 -19.09 -26.97
CA ALA A 68 -43.65 -20.33 -26.80
C ALA A 68 -43.19 -20.48 -25.34
N ASN A 69 -43.38 -21.67 -24.77
CA ASN A 69 -43.01 -21.96 -23.39
C ASN A 69 -42.66 -23.45 -23.24
N PHE A 70 -41.49 -23.75 -22.68
CA PHE A 70 -41.16 -25.11 -22.27
C PHE A 70 -41.75 -25.40 -20.88
N SER A 71 -42.59 -26.43 -20.79
CA SER A 71 -43.19 -26.83 -19.52
C SER A 71 -42.19 -27.61 -18.65
N LYS A 72 -41.61 -26.95 -17.65
CA LYS A 72 -40.73 -27.61 -16.65
C LYS A 72 -41.47 -28.66 -15.80
N ILE A 73 -42.81 -28.62 -15.80
CA ILE A 73 -43.67 -29.58 -15.10
C ILE A 73 -43.84 -30.86 -15.91
N SER A 74 -44.17 -30.75 -17.20
CA SER A 74 -44.56 -31.91 -18.02
C SER A 74 -43.51 -32.32 -19.07
N GLY A 75 -42.46 -31.52 -19.27
CA GLY A 75 -41.47 -31.74 -20.31
C GLY A 75 -42.12 -31.70 -21.69
N PHE A 76 -41.83 -32.71 -22.52
CA PHE A 76 -42.48 -32.88 -23.83
C PHE A 76 -43.78 -33.68 -23.78
N ARG A 77 -44.22 -34.11 -22.60
CA ARG A 77 -45.46 -34.89 -22.48
C ARG A 77 -46.67 -33.97 -22.69
N PRO A 78 -47.73 -34.46 -23.35
CA PRO A 78 -48.97 -33.69 -23.45
C PRO A 78 -49.52 -33.38 -22.05
N HIS A 79 -49.79 -32.10 -21.78
CA HIS A 79 -50.43 -31.65 -20.55
C HIS A 79 -51.49 -30.59 -20.86
N TYR A 80 -52.64 -30.66 -20.20
CA TYR A 80 -53.81 -29.85 -20.54
C TYR A 80 -53.68 -28.45 -19.94
N GLY A 81 -53.41 -27.45 -20.78
CA GLY A 81 -53.39 -26.03 -20.42
C GLY A 81 -52.00 -25.43 -20.17
N ASP A 82 -51.04 -26.23 -19.70
CA ASP A 82 -49.69 -25.81 -19.30
C ASP A 82 -48.57 -26.73 -19.85
N GLY A 83 -48.88 -27.46 -20.93
CA GLY A 83 -47.91 -28.22 -21.71
C GLY A 83 -46.92 -27.35 -22.48
N THR A 84 -45.89 -27.97 -23.04
CA THR A 84 -44.90 -27.27 -23.88
C THR A 84 -45.54 -26.73 -25.16
N THR A 85 -45.29 -25.46 -25.47
CA THR A 85 -45.76 -24.74 -26.66
C THR A 85 -44.60 -24.16 -27.45
N GLY A 86 -44.69 -24.18 -28.78
CA GLY A 86 -43.61 -23.76 -29.67
C GLY A 86 -42.61 -24.87 -29.97
N ASP A 87 -41.55 -24.52 -30.69
CA ASP A 87 -40.68 -25.47 -31.37
C ASP A 87 -39.43 -25.83 -30.55
N TRP A 88 -39.63 -26.43 -29.38
CA TRP A 88 -38.55 -26.85 -28.49
C TRP A 88 -37.96 -28.21 -28.90
N ALA A 89 -36.66 -28.39 -28.75
CA ALA A 89 -35.96 -29.64 -29.03
C ALA A 89 -34.94 -29.98 -27.94
N GLU A 90 -34.77 -31.27 -27.67
CA GLU A 90 -33.63 -31.78 -26.89
C GLU A 90 -32.42 -31.94 -27.80
N TYR A 91 -31.25 -31.49 -27.34
CA TYR A 91 -29.98 -31.62 -28.03
C TYR A 91 -29.02 -32.54 -27.29
N VAL A 92 -28.08 -33.12 -28.03
CA VAL A 92 -26.94 -33.83 -27.44
C VAL A 92 -26.04 -32.80 -26.75
N PHE A 93 -25.47 -33.15 -25.60
CA PHE A 93 -24.71 -32.22 -24.77
C PHE A 93 -23.50 -31.64 -25.54
N ASP A 94 -22.71 -32.51 -26.16
CA ASP A 94 -21.49 -32.14 -26.88
C ASP A 94 -21.80 -31.31 -28.13
N ASP A 95 -22.87 -31.64 -28.87
CA ASP A 95 -23.30 -30.84 -30.04
C ASP A 95 -23.61 -29.38 -29.67
N VAL A 96 -24.14 -29.12 -28.46
CA VAL A 96 -24.36 -27.75 -27.99
C VAL A 96 -23.04 -27.06 -27.64
N LEU A 97 -22.05 -27.79 -27.12
CA LEU A 97 -20.72 -27.23 -26.86
C LEU A 97 -20.03 -26.86 -28.17
N ASP A 98 -20.06 -27.77 -29.16
CA ASP A 98 -19.47 -27.57 -30.48
C ASP A 98 -20.14 -26.37 -31.17
N TYR A 99 -21.47 -26.26 -31.10
CA TYR A 99 -22.20 -25.11 -31.63
C TYR A 99 -21.82 -23.77 -30.97
N ILE A 100 -21.62 -23.76 -29.64
CA ILE A 100 -21.14 -22.55 -28.94
C ILE A 100 -19.72 -22.19 -29.38
N ASP A 101 -18.85 -23.19 -29.55
CA ASP A 101 -17.47 -22.97 -30.03
C ASP A 101 -17.47 -22.43 -31.47
N GLU A 102 -18.33 -22.95 -32.34
CA GLU A 102 -18.51 -22.45 -33.71
C GLU A 102 -18.99 -20.99 -33.74
N ILE A 103 -19.96 -20.60 -32.91
CA ILE A 103 -20.42 -19.20 -32.78
C ILE A 103 -19.27 -18.30 -32.30
N ALA A 104 -18.43 -18.80 -31.39
CA ALA A 104 -17.28 -18.06 -30.88
C ALA A 104 -16.10 -18.00 -31.86
N GLU A 105 -16.25 -18.57 -33.08
CA GLU A 105 -15.19 -18.74 -34.08
C GLU A 105 -14.01 -19.59 -33.61
N SER A 106 -14.27 -20.60 -32.76
CA SER A 106 -13.29 -21.53 -32.19
C SER A 106 -12.05 -20.81 -31.62
N PRO A 107 -12.22 -19.96 -30.60
CA PRO A 107 -11.17 -19.07 -30.15
C PRO A 107 -10.04 -19.86 -29.46
N ASP A 108 -8.79 -19.51 -29.74
CA ASP A 108 -7.65 -20.17 -29.10
C ASP A 108 -7.53 -19.78 -27.61
N LEU A 109 -7.75 -20.76 -26.73
CA LEU A 109 -7.67 -20.57 -25.28
C LEU A 109 -6.25 -20.75 -24.72
N SER A 110 -5.23 -21.05 -25.53
CA SER A 110 -3.87 -21.39 -25.07
C SER A 110 -3.23 -20.30 -24.21
N GLU A 111 -3.39 -19.04 -24.60
CA GLU A 111 -2.90 -17.89 -23.83
C GLU A 111 -3.65 -17.74 -22.49
N ALA A 112 -4.97 -17.90 -22.50
CA ALA A 112 -5.79 -17.82 -21.29
C ALA A 112 -5.43 -18.91 -20.27
N HIS A 113 -5.11 -20.12 -20.72
CA HIS A 113 -4.61 -21.19 -19.85
C HIS A 113 -3.28 -20.84 -19.21
N SER A 114 -2.35 -20.29 -20.00
CA SER A 114 -1.04 -19.86 -19.51
C SER A 114 -1.18 -18.73 -18.49
N TYR A 115 -2.02 -17.74 -18.80
CA TYR A 115 -2.34 -16.62 -17.94
C TYR A 115 -2.98 -17.07 -16.62
N LYS A 116 -4.01 -17.94 -16.64
CA LYS A 116 -4.63 -18.49 -15.42
C LYS A 116 -3.59 -19.16 -14.53
N LYS A 117 -2.75 -20.04 -15.09
CA LYS A 117 -1.72 -20.78 -14.34
C LYS A 117 -0.67 -19.84 -13.74
N GLU A 118 -0.24 -18.83 -14.49
CA GLU A 118 0.68 -17.82 -14.00
C GLU A 118 0.06 -17.02 -12.85
N GLY A 119 -1.19 -16.60 -12.98
CA GLY A 119 -1.91 -15.86 -11.95
C GLY A 119 -2.10 -16.65 -10.66
N GLU A 120 -2.42 -17.95 -10.75
CA GLU A 120 -2.54 -18.84 -9.58
C GLU A 120 -1.21 -18.93 -8.81
N LYS A 121 -0.11 -19.13 -9.55
CA LYS A 121 1.23 -19.17 -8.98
C LYS A 121 1.61 -17.84 -8.34
N LEU A 122 1.44 -16.75 -9.09
CA LEU A 122 1.78 -15.40 -8.65
C LEU A 122 0.98 -14.99 -7.40
N PHE A 123 -0.31 -15.33 -7.35
CA PHE A 123 -1.16 -15.08 -6.18
C PHE A 123 -0.64 -15.81 -4.93
N ALA A 124 -0.28 -17.08 -5.07
CA ALA A 124 0.23 -17.87 -3.96
C ALA A 124 1.56 -17.31 -3.42
N GLU A 125 2.50 -17.01 -4.31
CA GLU A 125 3.80 -16.41 -3.98
C GLU A 125 3.62 -15.04 -3.31
N ALA A 126 2.85 -14.14 -3.93
CA ALA A 126 2.60 -12.80 -3.42
C ALA A 126 1.97 -12.82 -2.02
N LYS A 127 1.03 -13.73 -1.78
CA LYS A 127 0.37 -13.88 -0.47
C LYS A 127 1.37 -14.33 0.60
N GLN A 128 2.20 -15.32 0.29
CA GLN A 128 3.23 -15.82 1.19
C GLN A 128 4.29 -14.75 1.50
N GLU A 129 4.85 -14.11 0.47
CA GLU A 129 5.86 -13.05 0.62
C GLU A 129 5.33 -11.88 1.46
N SER A 130 4.10 -11.43 1.17
CA SER A 130 3.47 -10.32 1.89
C SER A 130 3.15 -10.66 3.35
N GLU A 131 2.71 -11.90 3.62
CA GLU A 131 2.48 -12.37 4.98
C GLU A 131 3.77 -12.36 5.80
N VAL A 132 4.88 -12.84 5.24
CA VAL A 132 6.20 -12.80 5.89
C VAL A 132 6.60 -11.35 6.20
N CYS A 133 6.51 -10.44 5.23
CA CYS A 133 6.82 -9.03 5.45
C CYS A 133 6.00 -8.40 6.59
N LEU A 134 4.69 -8.66 6.62
CA LEU A 134 3.81 -8.10 7.66
C LEU A 134 4.08 -8.68 9.03
N ARG A 135 4.39 -9.98 9.14
CA ARG A 135 4.74 -10.62 10.42
C ARG A 135 6.06 -10.11 10.98
N VAL A 136 7.07 -9.89 10.13
CA VAL A 136 8.34 -9.27 10.53
C VAL A 136 8.08 -7.87 11.08
N PHE A 137 7.33 -7.04 10.37
CA PHE A 137 6.98 -5.70 10.83
C PHE A 137 6.18 -5.71 12.15
N LEU A 138 5.22 -6.62 12.30
CA LEU A 138 4.44 -6.76 13.54
C LEU A 138 5.32 -7.09 14.74
N SER A 139 6.36 -7.92 14.56
CA SER A 139 7.29 -8.28 15.63
C SER A 139 8.12 -7.10 16.17
N GLU A 140 8.25 -6.02 15.38
CA GLU A 140 8.98 -4.81 15.76
C GLU A 140 8.10 -3.78 16.49
N VAL A 141 6.81 -3.68 16.12
CA VAL A 141 5.96 -2.53 16.51
C VAL A 141 4.76 -2.92 17.39
N ASN A 142 4.43 -4.22 17.52
CA ASN A 142 3.28 -4.75 18.28
C ASN A 142 1.99 -3.93 18.05
N ASP A 143 1.46 -4.02 16.83
CA ASP A 143 0.45 -3.12 16.27
C ASP A 143 -0.81 -3.88 15.82
N THR A 144 -1.93 -3.61 16.49
CA THR A 144 -3.23 -4.26 16.23
C THR A 144 -3.78 -3.98 14.84
N TYR A 145 -3.38 -2.88 14.19
CA TYR A 145 -3.79 -2.61 12.82
C TYR A 145 -3.12 -3.55 11.83
N VAL A 146 -1.85 -3.89 12.06
CA VAL A 146 -1.11 -4.84 11.22
C VAL A 146 -1.69 -6.24 11.36
N GLU A 147 -2.21 -6.61 12.54
CA GLU A 147 -2.97 -7.85 12.73
C GLU A 147 -4.23 -7.87 11.85
N SER A 148 -5.01 -6.78 11.82
CA SER A 148 -6.18 -6.68 10.93
C SER A 148 -5.81 -6.80 9.45
N LEU A 149 -4.65 -6.27 9.03
CA LEU A 149 -4.17 -6.39 7.66
C LEU A 149 -3.78 -7.83 7.30
N LEU A 150 -3.21 -8.58 8.25
CA LEU A 150 -2.94 -10.01 8.10
C LEU A 150 -4.23 -10.82 7.96
N GLU A 151 -5.28 -10.49 8.72
CA GLU A 151 -6.59 -11.11 8.57
C GLU A 151 -7.23 -10.82 7.21
N GLU A 152 -7.22 -9.54 6.78
CA GLU A 152 -7.69 -9.12 5.45
C GLU A 152 -6.95 -9.87 4.34
N LEU A 153 -5.61 -9.95 4.42
CA LEU A 153 -4.77 -10.70 3.48
C LEU A 153 -5.10 -12.20 3.47
N GLY A 154 -5.29 -12.80 4.66
CA GLY A 154 -5.67 -14.20 4.82
C GLY A 154 -7.02 -14.54 4.18
N ALA A 155 -7.98 -13.62 4.25
CA ALA A 155 -9.32 -13.77 3.70
C ALA A 155 -9.37 -13.78 2.16
N VAL A 156 -8.43 -13.11 1.49
CA VAL A 156 -8.37 -13.12 0.01
C VAL A 156 -8.02 -14.53 -0.48
N LYS A 157 -8.86 -15.10 -1.34
CA LYS A 157 -8.69 -16.42 -1.94
C LYS A 157 -9.11 -16.41 -3.41
N ILE A 158 -8.41 -17.20 -4.22
CA ILE A 158 -8.92 -17.63 -5.52
C ILE A 158 -10.16 -18.48 -5.24
N LEU A 159 -11.26 -18.12 -5.89
CA LEU A 159 -12.51 -18.84 -5.76
C LEU A 159 -12.40 -20.17 -6.51
N PRO A 160 -13.13 -21.23 -6.10
CA PRO A 160 -13.06 -22.51 -6.79
C PRO A 160 -13.72 -22.43 -8.18
N ASP A 161 -13.21 -23.20 -9.13
CA ASP A 161 -13.71 -23.25 -10.52
C ASP A 161 -15.21 -23.61 -10.59
N ASP A 162 -15.70 -24.43 -9.66
CA ASP A 162 -17.10 -24.86 -9.61
C ASP A 162 -18.06 -23.84 -8.98
N LEU A 163 -17.56 -22.69 -8.53
CA LEU A 163 -18.36 -21.68 -7.84
C LEU A 163 -19.49 -21.16 -8.72
N PHE A 164 -19.23 -20.91 -10.00
CA PHE A 164 -20.25 -20.40 -10.92
C PHE A 164 -21.43 -21.36 -11.02
N ILE A 165 -21.15 -22.65 -11.21
CA ILE A 165 -22.17 -23.71 -11.28
C ILE A 165 -22.93 -23.81 -9.96
N LYS A 166 -22.25 -23.71 -8.81
CA LYS A 166 -22.91 -23.71 -7.49
C LYS A 166 -23.81 -22.50 -7.25
N ILE A 167 -23.48 -21.34 -7.82
CA ILE A 167 -24.27 -20.11 -7.68
C ILE A 167 -25.44 -20.10 -8.65
N ALA A 168 -25.19 -20.40 -9.93
CA ALA A 168 -26.19 -20.43 -11.00
C ALA A 168 -27.14 -21.63 -10.86
N GLY A 169 -26.63 -22.72 -10.30
CA GLY A 169 -27.37 -23.93 -10.04
C GLY A 169 -28.57 -23.67 -9.13
N PRO A 170 -29.69 -24.33 -9.40
CA PRO A 170 -30.90 -24.10 -8.63
C PRO A 170 -30.78 -24.58 -7.18
N LYS A 171 -31.34 -23.78 -6.26
CA LYS A 171 -31.36 -24.06 -4.82
C LYS A 171 -32.75 -24.52 -4.39
N GLY A 172 -32.84 -25.66 -3.71
CA GLY A 172 -34.09 -26.19 -3.17
C GLY A 172 -34.72 -27.30 -4.01
N GLN A 173 -36.00 -27.57 -3.77
CA GLN A 173 -36.73 -28.66 -4.43
C GLN A 173 -37.39 -28.21 -5.73
N PHE A 174 -37.32 -29.04 -6.76
CA PHE A 174 -38.04 -28.86 -8.02
C PHE A 174 -39.42 -29.46 -7.93
N ARG A 175 -40.37 -28.88 -8.65
CA ARG A 175 -41.66 -29.50 -8.95
C ARG A 175 -41.65 -29.91 -10.40
N SER A 176 -41.76 -31.21 -10.65
CA SER A 176 -41.97 -31.76 -11.99
C SER A 176 -42.84 -33.00 -11.88
N SER A 177 -43.59 -33.29 -12.94
CA SER A 177 -44.33 -34.55 -13.15
C SER A 177 -43.68 -35.41 -14.23
N ASP A 178 -42.56 -34.95 -14.79
CA ASP A 178 -41.77 -35.69 -15.78
C ASP A 178 -40.80 -36.65 -15.09
N ASN A 179 -41.25 -37.89 -14.89
CA ASN A 179 -40.48 -38.92 -14.21
C ASN A 179 -39.11 -39.20 -14.86
N LEU A 180 -38.95 -38.99 -16.17
CA LEU A 180 -37.67 -39.20 -16.83
C LEU A 180 -36.66 -38.15 -16.38
N ALA A 181 -37.03 -36.87 -16.48
CA ALA A 181 -36.20 -35.76 -16.03
C ALA A 181 -35.88 -35.86 -14.53
N ILE A 182 -36.87 -36.21 -13.69
CA ILE A 182 -36.68 -36.43 -12.25
C ILE A 182 -35.65 -37.53 -11.99
N SER A 183 -35.76 -38.67 -12.67
CA SER A 183 -34.85 -39.81 -12.47
C SER A 183 -33.40 -39.52 -12.84
N GLN A 184 -33.18 -38.56 -13.74
CA GLN A 184 -31.86 -38.14 -14.22
C GLN A 184 -31.21 -37.07 -13.32
N GLY A 185 -31.94 -36.53 -12.34
CA GLY A 185 -31.42 -35.58 -11.35
C GLY A 185 -31.05 -34.21 -11.93
N ILE A 186 -30.33 -33.40 -11.14
CA ILE A 186 -29.87 -32.08 -11.59
C ILE A 186 -28.65 -32.26 -12.49
N GLN A 187 -28.69 -31.62 -13.66
CA GLN A 187 -27.61 -31.59 -14.64
C GLN A 187 -27.31 -30.15 -15.03
N THR A 188 -26.03 -29.82 -15.17
CA THR A 188 -25.59 -28.50 -15.62
C THR A 188 -25.92 -28.34 -17.11
N PRO A 189 -26.65 -27.28 -17.52
CA PRO A 189 -26.87 -27.02 -18.94
C PRO A 189 -25.55 -26.78 -19.70
N PRO A 190 -25.44 -27.20 -20.98
CA PRO A 190 -24.24 -27.00 -21.79
C PRO A 190 -23.73 -25.56 -21.81
N HIS A 191 -24.58 -24.57 -22.10
CA HIS A 191 -24.20 -23.15 -22.12
C HIS A 191 -23.68 -22.66 -20.75
N VAL A 192 -24.24 -23.16 -19.64
CA VAL A 192 -23.74 -22.84 -18.29
C VAL A 192 -22.37 -23.47 -18.04
N SER A 193 -22.14 -24.69 -18.54
CA SER A 193 -20.82 -25.36 -18.45
C SER A 193 -19.74 -24.55 -19.19
N VAL A 194 -20.06 -24.04 -20.39
CA VAL A 194 -19.16 -23.19 -21.17
C VAL A 194 -18.91 -21.85 -20.45
N ALA A 195 -19.97 -21.17 -20.01
CA ALA A 195 -19.84 -19.91 -19.27
C ALA A 195 -19.01 -20.08 -17.98
N ALA A 196 -19.21 -21.18 -17.24
CA ALA A 196 -18.42 -21.49 -16.06
C ALA A 196 -16.93 -21.70 -16.39
N LYS A 197 -16.63 -22.42 -17.48
CA LYS A 197 -15.25 -22.61 -17.96
C LYS A 197 -14.60 -21.28 -18.34
N ALA A 198 -15.30 -20.46 -19.13
CA ALA A 198 -14.84 -19.13 -19.52
C ALA A 198 -14.56 -18.23 -18.31
N PHE A 199 -15.50 -18.19 -17.35
CA PHE A 199 -15.35 -17.45 -16.11
C PHE A 199 -14.15 -17.93 -15.27
N SER A 200 -13.85 -19.23 -15.28
CA SER A 200 -12.74 -19.81 -14.51
C SER A 200 -11.37 -19.21 -14.84
N PHE A 201 -11.16 -18.75 -16.08
CA PHE A 201 -9.91 -18.08 -16.49
C PHE A 201 -9.71 -16.72 -15.82
N ARG A 202 -10.79 -16.06 -15.40
CA ARG A 202 -10.77 -14.75 -14.74
C ARG A 202 -10.51 -14.84 -13.23
N LEU A 203 -10.65 -16.03 -12.62
CA LEU A 203 -10.61 -16.20 -11.17
C LEU A 203 -9.32 -15.71 -10.50
N PRO A 204 -8.11 -15.99 -11.04
CA PRO A 204 -6.87 -15.46 -10.46
C PRO A 204 -6.79 -13.94 -10.60
N HIS A 205 -7.23 -13.39 -11.74
CA HIS A 205 -7.28 -11.96 -11.97
C HIS A 205 -8.17 -11.25 -10.94
N GLU A 206 -9.38 -11.75 -10.69
CA GLU A 206 -10.31 -11.23 -9.67
C GLU A 206 -9.76 -11.36 -8.23
N ALA A 207 -9.00 -12.42 -7.94
CA ALA A 207 -8.36 -12.58 -6.64
C ALA A 207 -7.21 -11.59 -6.44
N ILE A 208 -6.37 -11.40 -7.46
CA ILE A 208 -5.27 -10.44 -7.44
C ILE A 208 -5.79 -9.00 -7.36
N GLY A 209 -6.88 -8.68 -8.07
CA GLY A 209 -7.54 -7.37 -7.99
C GLY A 209 -8.05 -7.05 -6.59
N ARG A 210 -8.46 -8.06 -5.81
CA ARG A 210 -8.83 -7.92 -4.39
C ARG A 210 -7.63 -7.89 -3.44
N LEU A 211 -6.52 -8.54 -3.80
CA LEU A 211 -5.28 -8.56 -3.01
C LEU A 211 -4.55 -7.22 -3.06
N LEU A 212 -4.46 -6.61 -4.25
CA LEU A 212 -3.73 -5.36 -4.49
C LEU A 212 -4.11 -4.21 -3.53
N PRO A 213 -5.39 -3.89 -3.28
CA PRO A 213 -5.77 -2.86 -2.31
C PRO A 213 -5.25 -3.13 -0.90
N VAL A 214 -5.29 -4.39 -0.44
CA VAL A 214 -4.80 -4.79 0.89
C VAL A 214 -3.29 -4.54 0.97
N LEU A 215 -2.54 -4.96 -0.06
CA LEU A 215 -1.09 -4.75 -0.11
C LEU A 215 -0.71 -3.27 -0.19
N LYS A 216 -1.41 -2.47 -1.00
CA LYS A 216 -1.16 -1.02 -1.10
C LYS A 216 -1.44 -0.30 0.22
N LYS A 217 -2.50 -0.69 0.92
CA LYS A 217 -2.86 -0.19 2.26
C LYS A 217 -1.75 -0.54 3.27
N ALA A 218 -1.32 -1.79 3.28
CA ALA A 218 -0.24 -2.28 4.13
C ALA A 218 1.09 -1.56 3.87
N TYR A 219 1.51 -1.48 2.61
CA TYR A 219 2.73 -0.77 2.19
C TYR A 219 2.72 0.70 2.63
N SER A 220 1.61 1.41 2.37
CA SER A 220 1.45 2.81 2.77
C SER A 220 1.50 2.99 4.30
N TYR A 221 0.95 2.04 5.05
CA TYR A 221 0.96 2.08 6.50
C TYR A 221 2.37 1.89 7.06
N ILE A 222 3.08 0.86 6.60
CA ILE A 222 4.47 0.57 7.01
C ILE A 222 5.37 1.78 6.72
N LEU A 223 5.27 2.37 5.53
CA LEU A 223 6.05 3.56 5.17
C LEU A 223 5.78 4.74 6.11
N ARG A 224 4.52 4.99 6.47
CA ARG A 224 4.17 6.08 7.40
C ARG A 224 4.63 5.78 8.83
N SER A 225 4.43 4.55 9.30
CA SER A 225 4.80 4.14 10.65
C SER A 225 6.31 4.24 10.85
N ARG A 226 7.12 3.72 9.91
CA ARG A 226 8.58 3.86 9.99
C ARG A 226 9.07 5.30 9.86
N LYS A 227 8.47 6.13 8.99
CA LYS A 227 8.78 7.58 8.96
C LYS A 227 8.50 8.24 10.30
N LYS A 228 7.40 7.87 10.97
CA LYS A 228 7.09 8.34 12.31
C LYS A 228 8.12 7.83 13.33
N MET A 229 8.48 6.55 13.31
CA MET A 229 9.52 6.00 14.20
C MET A 229 10.86 6.69 14.03
N VAL A 230 11.29 6.96 12.80
CA VAL A 230 12.50 7.75 12.53
C VAL A 230 12.34 9.16 13.08
N LYS A 231 11.21 9.83 12.83
CA LYS A 231 10.97 11.17 13.39
C LYS A 231 11.00 11.17 14.92
N ASP A 232 10.30 10.24 15.56
CA ASP A 232 10.22 10.11 17.01
C ASP A 232 11.60 9.75 17.61
N SER A 233 12.44 8.97 16.91
CA SER A 233 13.83 8.72 17.31
C SER A 233 14.73 9.95 17.21
N LEU A 234 14.36 10.95 16.40
CA LEU A 234 15.09 12.20 16.24
C LEU A 234 14.64 13.28 17.24
N VAL A 235 13.44 13.14 17.84
CA VAL A 235 12.95 14.08 18.87
C VAL A 235 13.85 13.98 20.11
N GLY A 236 14.47 15.11 20.48
CA GLY A 236 15.43 15.15 21.58
C GLY A 236 16.83 14.65 21.19
N THR A 237 17.21 14.74 19.91
CA THR A 237 18.58 14.45 19.41
C THR A 237 19.20 15.60 18.60
N ASN A 238 18.46 16.69 18.33
CA ASN A 238 18.96 17.77 17.48
C ASN A 238 20.02 18.63 18.18
N VAL A 239 21.08 18.97 17.45
CA VAL A 239 22.05 19.98 17.87
C VAL A 239 21.54 21.35 17.43
N PHE A 240 21.14 22.21 18.36
CA PHE A 240 20.81 23.60 18.02
C PHE A 240 22.10 24.40 17.81
N ILE A 241 22.14 25.20 16.75
CA ILE A 241 23.24 26.14 16.48
C ILE A 241 22.68 27.56 16.44
N GLY A 242 22.94 28.31 17.51
CA GLY A 242 22.66 29.75 17.59
C GLY A 242 23.84 30.54 17.06
N HIS A 243 23.62 31.58 16.27
CA HIS A 243 24.72 32.31 15.62
C HIS A 243 24.34 33.74 15.19
N GLY A 244 25.36 34.61 15.06
CA GLY A 244 25.26 35.95 14.51
C GLY A 244 25.28 35.99 12.98
N ARG A 245 25.76 37.09 12.39
CA ARG A 245 25.98 37.23 10.94
C ARG A 245 27.19 36.46 10.44
N SER A 246 28.18 36.23 11.30
CA SER A 246 29.41 35.52 10.95
C SER A 246 29.12 34.18 10.27
N HIS A 247 29.97 33.76 9.34
CA HIS A 247 29.82 32.48 8.64
C HIS A 247 30.53 31.32 9.33
N VAL A 248 31.24 31.58 10.44
CA VAL A 248 32.04 30.59 11.17
C VAL A 248 31.19 29.39 11.65
N TRP A 249 29.93 29.61 11.99
CA TRP A 249 29.01 28.53 12.39
C TRP A 249 28.79 27.47 11.29
N ARG A 250 29.02 27.80 10.01
CA ARG A 250 28.84 26.84 8.91
C ARG A 250 29.83 25.68 9.02
N ASP A 251 31.04 25.96 9.48
CA ASP A 251 32.05 24.92 9.71
C ASP A 251 31.60 23.98 10.85
N LEU A 252 30.99 24.52 11.91
CA LEU A 252 30.39 23.72 12.98
C LEU A 252 29.22 22.88 12.45
N LYS A 253 28.34 23.48 11.66
CA LYS A 253 27.22 22.78 11.01
C LYS A 253 27.72 21.60 10.18
N ASP A 254 28.71 21.82 9.32
CA ASP A 254 29.30 20.78 8.48
C ASP A 254 29.96 19.68 9.34
N PHE A 255 30.62 20.03 10.43
CA PHE A 255 31.17 19.04 11.37
C PHE A 255 30.06 18.17 12.00
N VAL A 256 28.99 18.80 12.49
CA VAL A 256 27.84 18.11 13.09
C VAL A 256 27.14 17.19 12.08
N THR A 257 26.86 17.68 10.87
CA THR A 257 26.08 16.92 9.88
C THR A 257 26.93 15.93 9.08
N GLU A 258 28.13 16.32 8.65
CA GLU A 258 28.93 15.49 7.75
C GLU A 258 29.80 14.50 8.49
N ARG A 259 30.40 14.90 9.61
CA ARG A 259 31.32 14.03 10.37
C ARG A 259 30.61 13.26 11.47
N LEU A 260 29.74 13.92 12.25
CA LEU A 260 29.04 13.28 13.36
C LEU A 260 27.69 12.66 12.96
N LYS A 261 27.20 12.96 11.76
CA LYS A 261 25.90 12.48 11.24
C LYS A 261 24.71 12.80 12.15
N LEU A 262 24.81 13.90 12.90
CA LEU A 262 23.75 14.37 13.79
C LEU A 262 22.83 15.36 13.06
N PRO A 263 21.52 15.35 13.38
CA PRO A 263 20.60 16.39 12.92
C PRO A 263 20.90 17.73 13.63
N PHE A 264 20.62 18.85 12.95
CA PHE A 264 20.82 20.19 13.50
C PHE A 264 19.64 21.12 13.17
N ASP A 265 19.47 22.14 14.01
CA ASP A 265 18.52 23.24 13.81
C ASP A 265 19.23 24.60 13.91
N GLU A 266 18.87 25.55 13.03
CA GLU A 266 19.31 26.95 13.07
C GLU A 266 18.12 27.91 12.91
N PHE A 267 18.20 29.08 13.56
CA PHE A 267 17.09 30.03 13.61
C PHE A 267 16.80 30.68 12.24
N ASN A 268 17.84 30.88 11.39
CA ASN A 268 17.72 31.67 10.15
C ASN A 268 17.20 30.92 8.91
N ARG A 269 16.76 29.65 9.01
CA ARG A 269 16.02 29.01 7.92
C ARG A 269 14.73 29.79 7.60
N VAL A 270 14.30 29.85 6.34
CA VAL A 270 13.11 30.64 5.94
C VAL A 270 11.86 30.12 6.67
N PRO A 271 11.05 30.99 7.32
CA PRO A 271 9.79 30.57 7.93
C PRO A 271 8.83 30.02 6.88
N VAL A 272 8.20 28.88 7.17
CA VAL A 272 7.08 28.38 6.36
C VAL A 272 5.88 29.30 6.57
N ALA A 273 5.18 29.67 5.49
CA ALA A 273 4.01 30.54 5.56
C ALA A 273 2.98 30.00 6.56
N GLY A 274 2.58 30.83 7.53
CA GLY A 274 1.57 30.50 8.56
C GLY A 274 2.11 30.08 9.93
N ILE A 275 3.43 29.88 10.09
CA ILE A 275 4.04 29.58 11.40
C ILE A 275 4.61 30.87 11.99
N THR A 276 4.22 31.23 13.22
CA THR A 276 4.79 32.39 13.92
C THR A 276 6.23 32.10 14.36
N ASN A 277 7.08 33.13 14.41
CA ASN A 277 8.47 32.97 14.88
C ASN A 277 8.56 32.36 16.29
N ILE A 278 7.54 32.61 17.13
CA ILE A 278 7.45 32.07 18.50
C ILE A 278 7.16 30.56 18.47
N ALA A 279 6.20 30.10 17.66
CA ALA A 279 5.86 28.67 17.57
C ALA A 279 7.04 27.83 17.07
N ARG A 280 7.79 28.36 16.09
CA ARG A 280 8.99 27.70 15.59
C ARG A 280 10.11 27.64 16.62
N LEU A 281 10.33 28.73 17.36
CA LEU A 281 11.33 28.76 18.42
C LEU A 281 11.00 27.73 19.51
N SER A 282 9.72 27.58 19.86
CA SER A 282 9.28 26.52 20.79
C SER A 282 9.55 25.12 20.25
N GLU A 283 9.27 24.86 18.98
CA GLU A 283 9.54 23.56 18.35
C GLU A 283 11.04 23.23 18.36
N MET A 284 11.90 24.20 18.08
CA MET A 284 13.36 24.03 18.12
C MET A 284 13.89 23.80 19.54
N LEU A 285 13.27 24.44 20.55
CA LEU A 285 13.58 24.21 21.96
C LEU A 285 13.13 22.84 22.44
N ASP A 286 12.04 22.31 21.89
CA ASP A 286 11.52 20.98 22.21
C ASP A 286 12.33 19.88 21.51
N SER A 287 12.90 20.14 20.33
CA SER A 287 13.69 19.17 19.55
C SER A 287 15.15 19.04 20.00
N ALA A 288 15.73 20.10 20.57
CA ALA A 288 17.16 20.17 20.86
C ALA A 288 17.58 19.28 22.04
N VAL A 289 18.67 18.52 21.86
CA VAL A 289 19.34 17.75 22.93
C VAL A 289 20.51 18.51 23.56
N VAL A 290 21.12 19.39 22.76
CA VAL A 290 22.26 20.22 23.09
C VAL A 290 22.20 21.47 22.21
N ALA A 291 22.72 22.58 22.71
CA ALA A 291 22.81 23.83 21.98
C ALA A 291 24.25 24.34 21.99
N PHE A 292 24.78 24.65 20.82
CA PHE A 292 26.02 25.41 20.65
C PHE A 292 25.66 26.81 20.17
N ILE A 293 26.00 27.83 20.96
CA ILE A 293 25.72 29.23 20.61
C ILE A 293 27.04 29.92 20.27
N VAL A 294 27.19 30.27 18.99
CA VAL A 294 28.40 30.89 18.42
C VAL A 294 28.35 32.40 18.62
N MET A 295 29.20 32.89 19.52
CA MET A 295 29.37 34.30 19.83
C MET A 295 30.63 34.83 19.13
N THR A 296 30.44 35.73 18.17
CA THR A 296 31.50 36.42 17.43
C THR A 296 31.41 37.93 17.65
N ALA A 297 32.55 38.63 17.53
CA ALA A 297 32.66 40.07 17.76
C ALA A 297 31.97 40.86 16.62
N GLU A 298 30.68 41.19 16.78
CA GLU A 298 29.86 41.77 15.70
C GLU A 298 29.35 43.18 15.96
N ASP A 299 28.93 43.48 17.20
CA ASP A 299 28.34 44.77 17.55
C ASP A 299 29.33 45.57 18.42
N GLU A 300 29.71 46.77 17.97
CA GLU A 300 30.58 47.67 18.72
C GLU A 300 29.78 48.47 19.75
N GLN A 301 30.25 48.46 21.00
CA GLN A 301 29.65 49.18 22.12
C GLN A 301 30.19 50.61 22.22
N ALA A 302 29.48 51.46 22.97
CA ALA A 302 29.84 52.87 23.14
C ALA A 302 31.22 53.09 23.80
N ASP A 303 31.77 52.07 24.46
CA ASP A 303 33.10 52.06 25.09
C ASP A 303 34.20 51.47 24.18
N GLY A 304 33.87 51.17 22.91
CA GLY A 304 34.79 50.63 21.90
C GLY A 304 35.03 49.12 22.01
N LYS A 305 34.32 48.44 22.90
CA LYS A 305 34.34 46.98 23.00
C LYS A 305 33.48 46.33 21.94
N MET A 306 33.79 45.09 21.57
CA MET A 306 32.99 44.31 20.62
C MET A 306 32.23 43.20 21.34
N GLU A 307 30.92 43.15 21.17
CA GLU A 307 30.05 42.12 21.73
C GLU A 307 29.42 41.24 20.65
N ALA A 308 28.93 40.08 21.10
CA ALA A 308 28.06 39.27 20.27
C ALA A 308 26.72 39.98 20.08
N ARG A 309 26.09 39.71 18.95
CA ARG A 309 24.81 40.30 18.62
C ARG A 309 23.75 40.01 19.68
N THR A 310 22.93 40.99 20.04
CA THR A 310 21.96 40.88 21.14
C THR A 310 21.02 39.68 21.02
N ASN A 311 20.59 39.33 19.80
CA ASN A 311 19.75 38.15 19.56
C ASN A 311 20.45 36.83 19.95
N VAL A 312 21.76 36.74 19.72
CA VAL A 312 22.56 35.56 20.09
C VAL A 312 22.63 35.44 21.60
N ILE A 313 22.80 36.56 22.32
CA ILE A 313 22.79 36.59 23.79
C ILE A 313 21.43 36.14 24.33
N HIS A 314 20.32 36.54 23.69
CA HIS A 314 18.99 36.04 24.06
C HIS A 314 18.83 34.53 23.84
N GLU A 315 19.37 33.98 22.74
CA GLU A 315 19.36 32.54 22.47
C GLU A 315 20.14 31.76 23.53
N VAL A 316 21.28 32.27 24.01
CA VAL A 316 22.02 31.68 25.13
C VAL A 316 21.11 31.49 26.33
N GLY A 317 20.43 32.56 26.77
CA GLY A 317 19.55 32.50 27.94
C GLY A 317 18.35 31.57 27.75
N LEU A 318 17.79 31.54 26.54
CA LEU A 318 16.64 30.69 26.22
C LEU A 318 16.97 29.20 26.25
N PHE A 319 18.07 28.79 25.59
CA PHE A 319 18.50 27.39 25.57
C PHE A 319 19.07 26.94 26.91
N GLN A 320 19.71 27.84 27.66
CA GLN A 320 20.11 27.58 29.04
C GLN A 320 18.90 27.27 29.92
N GLY A 321 17.82 28.06 29.82
CA GLY A 321 16.58 27.83 30.58
C GLY A 321 15.89 26.51 30.22
N ARG A 322 16.05 26.03 28.97
CA ARG A 322 15.42 24.80 28.47
C ARG A 322 16.26 23.54 28.71
N LEU A 323 17.55 23.58 28.39
CA LEU A 323 18.45 22.41 28.38
C LEU A 323 19.35 22.31 29.62
N GLY A 324 19.48 23.39 30.40
CA GLY A 324 20.38 23.48 31.54
C GLY A 324 21.84 23.77 31.16
N PHE A 325 22.65 24.00 32.18
CA PHE A 325 24.02 24.52 32.05
C PHE A 325 25.03 23.57 31.39
N THR A 326 24.77 22.26 31.41
CA THR A 326 25.68 21.26 30.82
C THR A 326 25.46 21.07 29.32
N ARG A 327 24.28 21.48 28.81
CA ARG A 327 23.87 21.22 27.42
C ARG A 327 23.69 22.48 26.58
N ALA A 328 23.69 23.67 27.17
CA ALA A 328 23.81 24.93 26.46
C ALA A 328 25.26 25.44 26.56
N ILE A 329 26.02 25.30 25.47
CA ILE A 329 27.45 25.63 25.41
C ILE A 329 27.65 26.87 24.55
N VAL A 330 28.37 27.83 25.11
CA VAL A 330 28.79 29.03 24.39
C VAL A 330 30.13 28.78 23.70
N LEU A 331 30.17 29.00 22.39
CA LEU A 331 31.40 29.02 21.60
C LEU A 331 31.79 30.49 21.43
N LEU A 332 32.81 30.95 22.17
CA LEU A 332 33.17 32.37 22.24
C LEU A 332 34.43 32.66 21.42
N GLU A 333 34.30 33.54 20.43
CA GLU A 333 35.41 33.99 19.61
C GLU A 333 36.35 34.92 20.39
N GLU A 334 37.65 34.77 20.21
CA GLU A 334 38.63 35.73 20.72
C GLU A 334 38.39 37.15 20.16
N GLY A 335 38.30 38.12 21.06
CA GLY A 335 37.96 39.50 20.73
C GLY A 335 36.48 39.83 20.83
N CYS A 336 35.62 38.85 21.15
CA CYS A 336 34.24 39.07 21.60
C CYS A 336 34.21 39.16 23.13
N GLU A 337 33.59 40.21 23.66
CA GLU A 337 33.39 40.36 25.10
C GLU A 337 32.34 39.38 25.64
N GLU A 338 32.49 39.09 26.93
CA GLU A 338 31.54 38.32 27.72
C GLU A 338 30.39 39.21 28.19
N PHE A 339 29.18 38.67 28.19
CA PHE A 339 28.06 39.34 28.85
C PHE A 339 28.08 39.08 30.37
N SER A 340 27.53 40.01 31.15
CA SER A 340 27.63 40.06 32.61
C SER A 340 27.14 38.80 33.36
N ASN A 341 26.23 38.02 32.75
CA ASN A 341 25.64 36.82 33.34
C ASN A 341 26.21 35.50 32.79
N ILE A 342 27.39 35.51 32.14
CA ILE A 342 27.97 34.30 31.53
C ILE A 342 28.57 33.32 32.55
N GLN A 343 28.74 33.75 33.82
CA GLN A 343 29.32 32.95 34.89
C GLN A 343 28.42 31.75 35.23
N GLY A 344 28.90 30.53 34.93
CA GLY A 344 28.18 29.27 35.14
C GLY A 344 27.79 28.53 33.87
N LEU A 345 27.95 29.16 32.69
CA LEU A 345 27.77 28.49 31.40
C LEU A 345 29.03 27.72 30.99
N GLY A 346 28.84 26.57 30.34
CA GLY A 346 29.93 25.90 29.63
C GLY A 346 30.39 26.78 28.48
N GLN A 347 31.68 27.14 28.47
CA GLN A 347 32.28 27.97 27.43
C GLN A 347 33.45 27.25 26.78
N ILE A 348 33.53 27.34 25.45
CA ILE A 348 34.68 26.92 24.66
C ILE A 348 35.14 28.15 23.88
N ARG A 349 36.39 28.58 24.09
CA ARG A 349 36.95 29.74 23.40
C ARG A 349 37.67 29.31 22.14
N PHE A 350 37.45 30.00 21.02
CA PHE A 350 38.12 29.69 19.76
C PHE A 350 38.81 30.94 19.17
N PRO A 351 39.94 30.77 18.46
CA PRO A 351 40.62 31.88 17.80
C PRO A 351 39.74 32.54 16.75
N LYS A 352 39.95 33.83 16.50
CA LYS A 352 39.15 34.60 15.53
C LYS A 352 39.05 33.91 14.17
N GLY A 353 37.84 33.57 13.76
CA GLY A 353 37.54 32.88 12.50
C GLY A 353 37.87 31.37 12.45
N ASP A 354 38.40 30.75 13.52
CA ASP A 354 38.85 29.35 13.51
C ASP A 354 38.16 28.48 14.58
N ILE A 355 36.85 28.26 14.41
CA ILE A 355 36.08 27.34 15.27
C ILE A 355 36.52 25.87 15.13
N LYS A 356 37.18 25.52 14.02
CA LYS A 356 37.62 24.14 13.72
C LYS A 356 38.65 23.65 14.74
N SER A 357 39.46 24.56 15.25
CA SER A 357 40.42 24.29 16.33
C SER A 357 39.79 23.67 17.58
N ARG A 358 38.47 23.82 17.77
CA ARG A 358 37.74 23.33 18.94
C ARG A 358 36.77 22.17 18.66
N PHE A 359 36.81 21.57 17.48
CA PHE A 359 35.94 20.42 17.15
C PHE A 359 36.11 19.23 18.08
N GLU A 360 37.32 18.97 18.57
CA GLU A 360 37.56 17.89 19.51
C GLU A 360 36.91 18.15 20.87
N GLU A 361 36.97 19.39 21.38
CA GLU A 361 36.30 19.76 22.62
C GLU A 361 34.77 19.72 22.48
N ILE A 362 34.25 20.15 21.32
CA ILE A 362 32.83 20.04 20.97
C ILE A 362 32.39 18.57 20.94
N ARG A 363 33.20 17.69 20.35
CA ARG A 363 32.96 16.24 20.34
C ARG A 363 32.93 15.66 21.75
N GLN A 364 33.91 16.02 22.60
CA GLN A 364 33.97 15.56 23.99
C GLN A 364 32.74 15.99 24.81
N VAL A 365 32.18 17.18 24.54
CA VAL A 365 30.89 17.58 25.14
C VAL A 365 29.78 16.62 24.73
N LEU A 366 29.69 16.29 23.44
CA LEU A 366 28.65 15.38 22.92
C LEU A 366 28.79 13.97 23.50
N GLU A 367 30.02 13.47 23.65
CA GLU A 367 30.31 12.17 24.30
C GLU A 367 29.96 12.19 25.79
N ARG A 368 30.35 13.26 26.51
CA ARG A 368 30.03 13.45 27.94
C ARG A 368 28.53 13.43 28.19
N GLU A 369 27.76 14.10 27.33
CA GLU A 369 26.29 14.15 27.40
C GLU A 369 25.62 12.90 26.82
N LYS A 370 26.40 11.91 26.36
CA LYS A 370 25.94 10.64 25.76
C LYS A 370 25.06 10.82 24.52
N ILE A 371 25.37 11.84 23.72
CA ILE A 371 24.71 12.11 22.45
C ILE A 371 25.37 11.31 21.32
N ILE A 372 26.68 11.04 21.45
CA ILE A 372 27.45 10.17 20.55
C ILE A 372 28.29 9.18 21.38
N GLU A 373 28.69 8.07 20.76
CA GLU A 373 29.58 7.08 21.38
C GLU A 373 31.04 7.57 21.41
N SER A 374 31.77 7.18 22.45
CA SER A 374 33.19 7.54 22.69
C SER A 374 34.16 6.79 21.77
#